data_AF-A0A662G495-F1
#
_entry.id   AF-A0A662G495-F1
#
_cell.length_a   1.000
_cell.length_b   1.000
_cell.length_c   1.000
_cell.angle_alpha   90.00
_cell.angle_beta   90.00
_cell.angle_gamma   90.00
#
_symmetry.space_group_name_H-M   'P 1'
#
loop_
_entity.id
_entity.type
_entity.pdbx_description
1 polymer ?
#
loop_
_entity_poly.entity_id
_entity_poly.type
_entity_poly.pdbx_seq_one_letter_code
_entity_poly.pdbx_strand_id
1 'polypeptide(L)'
;SKIILPAKIKILSNYIFRRSNPIIVGVKIISGVIKPGFPLIMENGRRVGEIMQIQEHGKVLKEAIEGMEVAISIRSNMIIGRQIKENEILYTDIPNDQMEILIEKFRNDIGEEGIKLIKEIKKIKKRAY
;
A
#
# COMPACT_ATOMS: atom_id res chain seq x y z
N SER A 1 2.67 18.70 4.69
CA SER A 1 2.97 17.32 4.22
C SER A 1 1.81 16.41 4.53
N LYS A 2 1.42 15.52 3.59
CA LYS A 2 0.36 14.53 3.81
C LYS A 2 0.91 13.39 4.68
N ILE A 3 0.20 13.01 5.75
CA ILE A 3 0.55 11.85 6.59
C ILE A 3 0.17 10.59 5.83
N ILE A 4 1.12 9.66 5.68
CA ILE A 4 0.91 8.35 5.07
C ILE A 4 0.63 7.36 6.19
N LEU A 5 -0.56 6.78 6.19
CA LEU A 5 -0.97 5.79 7.18
C LEU A 5 -0.45 4.40 6.79
N PRO A 6 -0.19 3.52 7.77
CA PRO A 6 0.26 2.16 7.49
C PRO A 6 -0.83 1.34 6.81
N ALA A 7 -0.46 0.63 5.75
CA ALA A 7 -1.28 -0.40 5.14
C ALA A 7 -0.45 -1.55 4.58
N LYS A 8 -1.07 -2.73 4.58
CA LYS A 8 -0.60 -3.97 3.96
C LYS A 8 -1.68 -4.45 3.00
N ILE A 9 -1.35 -4.61 1.72
CA ILE A 9 -2.29 -5.01 0.68
C ILE A 9 -1.77 -6.20 -0.11
N LYS A 10 -2.67 -7.04 -0.62
CA LYS A 10 -2.34 -8.18 -1.48
C LYS A 10 -2.92 -7.98 -2.87
N ILE A 11 -2.12 -8.15 -3.90
CA ILE A 11 -2.61 -8.21 -5.29
C ILE A 11 -3.39 -9.52 -5.48
N LEU A 12 -4.61 -9.44 -6.02
CA LEU A 12 -5.42 -10.60 -6.34
C LEU A 12 -5.09 -11.08 -7.76
N SER A 13 -4.57 -12.31 -7.89
CA SER A 13 -4.07 -12.84 -9.19
C SER A 13 -5.11 -12.83 -10.31
N ASN A 14 -6.36 -13.14 -9.98
CA ASN A 14 -7.43 -13.19 -10.99
C ASN A 14 -8.00 -11.82 -11.37
N TYR A 15 -7.49 -10.73 -10.78
CA TYR A 15 -8.01 -9.38 -10.96
C TYR A 15 -6.93 -8.42 -11.47
N ILE A 16 -6.24 -8.81 -12.55
CA ILE A 16 -5.24 -7.96 -13.21
C ILE A 16 -5.86 -7.38 -14.47
N PHE A 17 -6.33 -6.14 -14.38
CA PHE A 17 -7.01 -5.45 -15.48
C PHE A 17 -6.03 -4.78 -16.44
N ARG A 18 -4.90 -4.28 -15.91
CA ARG A 18 -3.84 -3.66 -16.70
C ARG A 18 -2.48 -3.89 -16.07
N ARG A 19 -1.54 -4.44 -16.85
CA ARG A 19 -0.21 -4.83 -16.35
C ARG A 19 0.77 -3.67 -16.20
N SER A 20 0.57 -2.52 -16.86
CA SER A 20 1.43 -1.32 -16.76
C SER A 20 0.81 -0.04 -17.35
N ASN A 21 1.33 1.13 -16.94
CA ASN A 21 1.07 2.47 -17.49
C ASN A 21 -0.39 2.99 -17.55
N PRO A 22 -1.17 3.05 -16.44
CA PRO A 22 -0.84 2.63 -15.09
C PRO A 22 -1.15 1.14 -14.88
N ILE A 23 -0.57 0.57 -13.83
CA ILE A 23 -1.00 -0.77 -13.37
C ILE A 23 -2.44 -0.63 -12.84
N ILE A 24 -3.34 -1.54 -13.20
CA ILE A 24 -4.71 -1.59 -12.64
C ILE A 24 -4.95 -3.02 -12.17
N VAL A 25 -5.15 -3.18 -10.85
CA VAL A 25 -5.26 -4.48 -10.19
C VAL A 25 -6.32 -4.43 -9.10
N GLY A 26 -7.02 -5.55 -8.90
CA GLY A 26 -7.79 -5.82 -7.70
C GLY A 26 -6.84 -6.16 -6.55
N VAL A 27 -7.09 -5.58 -5.39
CA VAL A 27 -6.31 -5.81 -4.17
C VAL A 27 -7.23 -6.08 -3.00
N LYS A 28 -6.74 -6.89 -2.06
CA LYS A 28 -7.32 -7.03 -0.72
C LYS A 28 -6.52 -6.20 0.27
N ILE A 29 -7.20 -5.40 1.09
CA ILE A 29 -6.56 -4.70 2.20
C ILE A 29 -6.44 -5.69 3.35
N ILE A 30 -5.21 -6.13 3.65
CA ILE A 30 -4.94 -7.09 4.71
C ILE A 30 -4.99 -6.40 6.07
N SER A 31 -4.40 -5.20 6.16
CA SER A 31 -4.48 -4.38 7.37
C SER A 31 -4.21 -2.91 7.05
N GLY A 32 -4.74 -2.03 7.89
CA GLY A 32 -4.56 -0.59 7.79
C GLY A 32 -5.43 0.07 6.73
N VAL A 33 -4.98 1.19 6.17
CA VAL A 33 -5.77 2.02 5.26
C VAL A 33 -4.94 2.60 4.12
N ILE A 34 -5.46 2.48 2.89
CA ILE A 34 -4.87 3.12 1.71
C ILE A 34 -5.70 4.31 1.27
N LYS A 35 -5.04 5.33 0.71
CA LYS A 35 -5.67 6.51 0.10
C LYS A 35 -5.00 6.80 -1.25
N PRO A 36 -5.70 7.45 -2.20
CA PRO A 36 -5.05 8.01 -3.38
C PRO A 36 -3.87 8.90 -3.00
N GLY A 37 -2.79 8.82 -3.75
CA GLY A 37 -1.51 9.49 -3.51
C GLY A 37 -0.57 8.77 -2.54
N PHE A 38 -0.95 7.61 -1.98
CA PHE A 38 -0.03 6.86 -1.12
C PHE A 38 0.99 6.08 -1.96
N PRO A 39 2.30 6.21 -1.66
CA PRO A 39 3.34 5.42 -2.30
C PRO A 39 3.33 3.98 -1.76
N LEU A 40 3.78 3.03 -2.59
CA LEU A 40 3.82 1.60 -2.29
C LEU A 40 5.24 1.05 -2.45
N ILE A 41 5.61 0.10 -1.58
CA ILE A 41 6.83 -0.71 -1.61
C ILE A 41 6.50 -2.20 -1.50
N MET A 42 7.37 -3.05 -2.01
CA MET A 42 7.31 -4.51 -1.85
C MET A 42 7.97 -4.93 -0.51
N GLU A 43 7.80 -6.19 -0.12
CA GLU A 43 8.43 -6.75 1.08
C GLU A 43 9.98 -6.71 1.05
N ASN A 44 10.58 -6.70 -0.15
CA ASN A 44 12.02 -6.51 -0.33
C ASN A 44 12.45 -5.02 -0.32
N GLY A 45 11.53 -4.10 -0.02
CA GLY A 45 11.75 -2.66 0.04
C GLY A 45 11.87 -1.94 -1.30
N ARG A 46 11.76 -2.65 -2.44
CA ARG A 46 11.71 -2.00 -3.76
C ARG A 46 10.44 -1.18 -3.88
N ARG A 47 10.59 0.08 -4.31
CA ARG A 47 9.47 0.99 -4.56
C ARG A 47 8.68 0.54 -5.78
N VAL A 48 7.35 0.46 -5.62
CA VAL A 48 6.41 0.06 -6.67
C VAL A 48 5.91 1.28 -7.44
N GLY A 49 5.48 2.32 -6.73
CA GLY A 49 4.81 3.46 -7.36
C GLY A 49 3.88 4.16 -6.39
N GLU A 50 2.85 4.82 -6.91
CA GLU A 50 1.87 5.59 -6.15
C GLU A 50 0.44 5.25 -6.57
N ILE A 51 -0.46 5.09 -5.60
CA ILE A 51 -1.88 4.86 -5.86
C ILE A 51 -2.48 6.11 -6.51
N MET A 52 -2.99 6.02 -7.73
CA MET A 52 -3.68 7.13 -8.39
C MET A 52 -5.16 7.20 -8.00
N GLN A 53 -5.83 6.05 -7.91
CA GLN A 53 -7.26 5.96 -7.69
C GLN A 53 -7.61 4.62 -7.04
N ILE A 54 -8.69 4.62 -6.26
CA ILE A 54 -9.30 3.45 -5.65
C ILE A 54 -10.75 3.40 -6.12
N GLN A 55 -11.22 2.23 -6.54
CA GLN A 55 -12.60 2.02 -6.99
C GLN A 55 -13.19 0.76 -6.38
N GLU A 56 -14.48 0.83 -6.05
CA GLU A 56 -15.31 -0.30 -5.67
C GLU A 56 -16.59 -0.26 -6.51
N HIS A 57 -16.86 -1.33 -7.27
CA HIS A 57 -18.02 -1.42 -8.17
C HIS A 57 -18.20 -0.19 -9.09
N GLY A 58 -17.11 0.34 -9.63
CA GLY A 58 -17.10 1.51 -10.51
C GLY A 58 -17.23 2.87 -9.80
N LYS A 59 -17.41 2.90 -8.47
CA LYS A 59 -17.44 4.13 -7.68
C LYS A 59 -16.06 4.45 -7.13
N VAL A 60 -15.66 5.71 -7.25
CA VAL A 60 -14.38 6.20 -6.73
C VAL A 60 -14.44 6.32 -5.21
N LEU A 61 -13.46 5.74 -4.53
CA LEU A 61 -13.33 5.81 -3.08
C LEU A 61 -12.23 6.80 -2.67
N LYS A 62 -12.45 7.47 -1.54
CA LYS A 62 -11.44 8.34 -0.90
C LYS A 62 -10.40 7.55 -0.12
N GLU A 63 -10.78 6.37 0.36
CA GLU A 63 -9.94 5.44 1.11
C GLU A 63 -10.50 4.02 1.01
N ALA A 64 -9.66 3.03 1.30
CA ALA A 64 -10.07 1.65 1.52
C ALA A 64 -9.36 1.10 2.76
N ILE A 65 -10.13 0.40 3.59
CA ILE A 65 -9.72 -0.10 4.90
C ILE A 65 -9.61 -1.62 4.92
N GLU A 66 -9.05 -2.16 5.99
CA GLU A 66 -8.89 -3.60 6.24
C GLU A 66 -10.16 -4.41 5.90
N GLY A 67 -9.95 -5.55 5.24
CA GLY A 67 -11.00 -6.47 4.81
C GLY A 67 -11.60 -6.16 3.45
N MET A 68 -11.50 -4.91 2.95
CA MET A 68 -12.05 -4.54 1.65
C MET A 68 -11.27 -5.17 0.48
N GLU A 69 -12.00 -5.47 -0.60
CA GLU A 69 -11.44 -5.87 -1.89
C GLU A 69 -11.83 -4.82 -2.94
N VAL A 70 -10.83 -4.10 -3.46
CA VAL A 70 -11.03 -2.91 -4.30
C VAL A 70 -10.11 -2.95 -5.51
N ALA A 71 -10.50 -2.27 -6.60
CA ALA A 71 -9.60 -2.02 -7.72
C ALA A 71 -8.77 -0.76 -7.45
N ILE A 72 -7.46 -0.83 -7.67
CA ILE A 72 -6.58 0.33 -7.60
C ILE A 72 -5.82 0.52 -8.91
N SER A 73 -5.62 1.77 -9.29
CA SER A 73 -4.67 2.14 -10.34
C SER A 73 -3.38 2.68 -9.70
N ILE A 74 -2.22 2.20 -10.13
CA ILE A 74 -0.91 2.56 -9.59
C ILE A 74 -0.07 3.20 -10.69
N ARG A 75 0.40 4.43 -10.46
CA ARG A 75 1.43 5.07 -11.29
C ARG A 75 2.76 4.37 -11.01
N SER A 76 3.25 3.60 -11.99
CA SER A 76 4.46 2.80 -11.86
C SER A 76 5.10 2.61 -13.23
N ASN A 77 6.43 2.48 -13.26
CA ASN A 77 7.21 2.02 -14.41
C ASN A 77 7.42 0.50 -14.42
N MET A 78 6.87 -0.22 -13.44
CA MET A 78 6.94 -1.68 -13.33
C MET A 78 5.80 -2.36 -14.09
N ILE A 79 5.97 -3.66 -14.35
CA ILE A 79 4.99 -4.50 -15.04
C ILE A 79 4.59 -5.68 -14.15
N ILE A 80 3.28 -5.90 -14.00
CA ILE A 80 2.74 -7.11 -13.35
C ILE A 80 3.07 -8.35 -14.18
N GLY A 81 3.63 -9.37 -13.53
CA GLY A 81 4.15 -10.60 -14.14
C GLY A 81 5.63 -10.52 -14.54
N ARG A 82 6.29 -9.36 -14.37
CA ARG A 82 7.74 -9.21 -14.63
C ARG A 82 8.48 -8.76 -13.39
N GLN A 83 8.28 -7.51 -12.96
CA GLN A 83 8.95 -6.99 -11.76
C GLN A 83 8.10 -7.14 -10.50
N ILE A 84 6.77 -7.22 -10.64
CA ILE A 84 5.80 -7.45 -9.56
C ILE A 84 5.06 -8.73 -9.88
N LYS A 85 5.01 -9.69 -8.96
CA LYS A 85 4.30 -10.95 -9.20
C LYS A 85 2.80 -10.81 -8.92
N GLU A 86 2.04 -11.78 -9.41
CA GLU A 86 0.67 -11.97 -8.94
C GLU A 86 0.72 -12.47 -7.48
N ASN A 87 -0.30 -12.20 -6.66
CA ASN A 87 -0.31 -12.49 -5.22
C ASN A 87 0.74 -11.75 -4.37
N GLU A 88 1.48 -10.81 -4.94
CA GLU A 88 2.48 -10.01 -4.24
C GLU A 88 1.86 -9.18 -3.10
N ILE A 89 2.60 -9.06 -2.01
CA ILE A 89 2.25 -8.18 -0.88
C ILE A 89 2.95 -6.84 -1.04
N LEU A 90 2.17 -5.78 -0.98
CA LEU A 90 2.66 -4.40 -0.98
C LEU A 90 2.34 -3.72 0.34
N TYR A 91 3.17 -2.76 0.69
CA TYR A 91 3.03 -1.93 1.88
C TYR A 91 3.05 -0.46 1.48
N THR A 92 2.43 0.40 2.28
CA THR A 92 2.62 1.84 2.15
C THR A 92 4.06 2.22 2.45
N ASP A 93 4.68 3.02 1.58
CA ASP A 93 6.04 3.52 1.76
C ASP A 93 6.04 4.76 2.65
N ILE A 94 6.04 4.54 3.97
CA ILE A 94 6.02 5.62 4.96
C ILE A 94 7.44 6.19 5.16
N PRO A 95 7.65 7.50 5.05
CA PRO A 95 8.91 8.16 5.46
C PRO A 95 9.26 7.91 6.93
N ASN A 96 10.55 7.83 7.25
CA ASN A 96 11.01 7.47 8.61
C ASN A 96 10.55 8.46 9.68
N ASP A 97 10.61 9.76 9.37
CA ASP A 97 10.11 10.87 10.19
C ASP A 97 8.61 10.74 10.47
N GLN A 98 7.82 10.35 9.47
CA GLN A 98 6.38 10.13 9.65
C GLN A 98 6.09 8.89 10.50
N MET A 99 6.88 7.81 10.39
CA MET A 99 6.69 6.63 11.23
C MET A 99 6.88 6.94 12.72
N GLU A 100 7.86 7.79 13.06
CA GLU A 100 8.10 8.23 14.44
C GLU A 100 6.93 9.08 14.95
N ILE A 101 6.48 10.05 14.13
CA ILE A 101 5.30 10.86 14.45
C ILE A 101 4.05 9.99 14.70
N LEU A 102 3.81 8.96 13.87
CA LEU A 102 2.67 8.06 14.02
C LEU A 102 2.71 7.27 15.33
N ILE A 103 3.89 6.77 15.72
CA ILE A 103 4.07 5.99 16.95
C ILE A 103 3.95 6.88 18.19
N GLU A 104 4.48 8.09 18.15
CA GLU A 104 4.53 8.98 19.32
C GLU A 104 3.23 9.76 19.53
N LYS A 105 2.64 10.28 18.44
CA LYS A 105 1.53 11.25 18.50
C LYS A 105 0.19 10.68 18.13
N PHE A 106 0.15 9.65 17.28
CA PHE A 106 -1.09 9.07 16.75
C PHE A 106 -1.32 7.63 17.21
N ARG A 107 -0.63 7.20 18.27
CA ARG A 107 -0.68 5.84 18.81
C ARG A 107 -2.12 5.34 19.03
N ASN A 108 -2.96 6.18 19.61
CA ASN A 108 -4.34 5.84 19.94
C ASN A 108 -5.19 5.67 18.67
N ASP A 109 -4.90 6.43 17.61
CA ASP A 109 -5.64 6.38 16.35
C ASP A 109 -5.26 5.16 15.50
N ILE A 110 -3.99 4.76 15.53
CA ILE A 110 -3.49 3.59 14.75
C ILE A 110 -3.66 2.27 15.49
N GLY A 111 -3.74 2.30 16.82
CA GLY A 111 -3.83 1.10 17.67
C GLY A 111 -2.60 0.20 17.62
N GLU A 112 -2.63 -0.88 18.40
CA GLU A 112 -1.48 -1.81 18.51
C GLU A 112 -1.18 -2.55 17.20
N GLU A 113 -2.20 -2.89 16.41
CA GLU A 113 -2.00 -3.51 15.09
C GLU A 113 -1.34 -2.54 14.10
N GLY A 114 -1.76 -1.27 14.09
CA GLY A 114 -1.10 -0.24 13.29
C GLY A 114 0.37 -0.03 13.68
N ILE A 115 0.68 -0.06 14.98
CA ILE A 115 2.07 0.02 15.47
C ILE A 115 2.88 -1.19 15.01
N LYS A 116 2.33 -2.40 15.09
CA LYS A 116 2.99 -3.61 14.60
C LYS A 116 3.29 -3.49 13.10
N LEU A 117 2.34 -2.99 12.32
CA LEU A 117 2.51 -2.78 10.88
C LEU A 117 3.56 -1.70 10.58
N ILE A 118 3.61 -0.59 11.32
CA ILE A 118 4.68 0.41 11.18
C ILE A 118 6.06 -0.22 11.49
N LYS A 119 6.17 -1.05 12.54
CA LYS A 119 7.41 -1.76 12.87
C LYS A 119 7.81 -2.74 11.76
N GLU A 120 6.86 -3.41 11.13
CA GLU A 120 7.09 -4.27 9.96
C GLU A 120 7.64 -3.44 8.78
N ILE A 121 6.98 -2.33 8.43
CA ILE A 121 7.43 -1.40 7.38
C ILE A 121 8.84 -0.86 7.67
N LYS A 122 9.12 -0.47 8.92
CA LYS A 122 10.45 0.01 9.35
C LYS A 122 11.52 -1.06 9.14
N LYS A 123 11.22 -2.33 9.42
CA LYS A 123 12.15 -3.45 9.17
C LYS A 123 12.39 -3.68 7.68
N ILE A 124 11.35 -3.63 6.85
CA ILE A 124 11.46 -3.73 5.39
C ILE A 124 12.41 -2.66 4.86
N LYS A 125 12.17 -1.40 5.23
CA LYS A 125 13.00 -0.28 4.78
C LYS A 125 14.45 -0.41 5.25
N LYS A 126 14.70 -0.83 6.50
CA LYS A 126 16.06 -1.03 7.02
C LYS A 126 16.85 -2.11 6.28
N ARG A 127 16.20 -3.14 5.72
CA ARG A 127 16.89 -4.22 4.97
C ARG A 127 17.22 -3.83 3.53
N ALA A 128 16.56 -2.82 3.00
CA ALA A 128 16.73 -2.37 1.61
C ALA A 128 17.89 -1.38 1.44
N TYR A 129 18.40 -0.83 2.54
CA TYR A 129 19.62 -0.01 2.63
C TYR A 129 20.73 -0.81 3.31
#